data_AF-A0A7S0U9E3-F1
#
_entry.id   AF-A0A7S0U9E3-F1
#
_cell.length_a   1.000
_cell.length_b   1.000
_cell.length_c   1.000
_cell.angle_alpha   90.00
_cell.angle_beta   90.00
_cell.angle_gamma   90.00
#
_symmetry.space_group_name_H-M   'P 1'
#
loop_
_entity.id
_entity.type
_entity.pdbx_description
1 polymer ?
#
loop_
_entity_poly.entity_id
_entity_poly.type
_entity_poly.pdbx_seq_one_letter_code
_entity_poly.pdbx_strand_id
1 'polypeptide(L)'
;KEEDFGGVGGDRPPPRAFVATSSHKAEFKGGKADMLIPSRVSRPKSAFIAPSTYSSTIENSVELLYGKDFLGNKPPRKDITYGKKWKEVIVQPHDMPTTYQTDYGEFGDGIMEKLPDHHLGISQHGSTKHLFKGTSKVFKRIPGYCGFMPSSDVNTHAIAQSTNDHERKDPKNCRLFNLQQYLREIPGTLIFQPVDAANLMGEPKGRDGTATAYTNAMMSNPATLDALAKQRAEQKTYGSTQATKTFFQGGALAQSENGVKNAESYYRLVRPYEGLPRVLRPSLTTESGYNYSCYMAKV
;
A
#
# COMPACT_ATOMS: atom_id res chain seq x y z
N LYS A 1 -19.57 48.76 -16.27
CA LYS A 1 -18.24 48.80 -15.62
C LYS A 1 -17.75 47.37 -15.61
N GLU A 2 -17.11 47.00 -16.71
CA GLU A 2 -16.31 45.78 -16.82
C GLU A 2 -14.99 46.05 -16.08
N GLU A 3 -14.60 45.14 -15.19
CA GLU A 3 -13.28 45.19 -14.55
C GLU A 3 -12.45 44.03 -15.07
N ASP A 4 -11.44 44.43 -15.84
CA ASP A 4 -10.36 43.63 -16.41
C ASP A 4 -9.54 42.95 -15.29
N PHE A 5 -9.55 41.61 -15.28
CA PHE A 5 -8.55 40.85 -14.53
C PHE A 5 -7.27 40.74 -15.36
N GLY A 6 -6.30 41.58 -15.02
CA GLY A 6 -4.95 41.57 -15.55
C GLY A 6 -4.27 40.20 -15.35
N GLY A 7 -3.96 39.55 -16.47
CA GLY A 7 -3.19 38.32 -16.52
C GLY A 7 -1.74 38.57 -16.12
N VAL A 8 -1.33 38.00 -14.98
CA VAL A 8 0.07 37.88 -14.62
C VAL A 8 0.69 36.79 -15.50
N GLY A 9 1.44 37.22 -16.51
CA GLY A 9 2.28 36.37 -17.35
C GLY A 9 3.39 35.74 -16.53
N GLY A 10 3.11 34.55 -15.98
CA GLY A 10 4.13 33.70 -15.40
C GLY A 10 4.85 32.93 -16.51
N ASP A 11 6.13 33.27 -16.72
CA ASP A 11 7.05 32.52 -17.57
C ASP A 11 7.01 31.03 -17.19
N ARG A 12 6.45 30.21 -18.08
CA ARG A 12 6.54 28.75 -17.94
C ARG A 12 7.99 28.35 -18.18
N PRO A 13 8.64 27.62 -17.27
CA PRO A 13 9.97 27.10 -17.53
C PRO A 13 9.93 26.19 -18.78
N PRO A 14 11.00 26.18 -19.61
CA PRO A 14 11.04 25.33 -20.78
C PRO A 14 10.85 23.86 -20.39
N PRO A 15 10.17 23.05 -21.22
CA PRO A 15 9.91 21.65 -20.91
C PRO A 15 11.24 20.91 -20.69
N ARG A 16 11.47 20.46 -19.47
CA ARG A 16 12.53 19.49 -19.18
C ARG A 16 12.05 18.11 -19.59
N ALA A 17 12.81 17.43 -20.43
CA ALA A 17 12.55 16.04 -20.80
C ALA A 17 12.55 15.18 -19.53
N PHE A 18 11.41 14.57 -19.23
CA PHE A 18 11.27 13.66 -18.09
C PHE A 18 11.87 12.30 -18.47
N VAL A 19 13.09 12.02 -18.00
CA VAL A 19 13.74 10.71 -18.17
C VAL A 19 13.54 9.90 -16.89
N ALA A 20 12.35 9.33 -16.74
CA ALA A 20 12.12 8.31 -15.72
C ALA A 20 12.52 6.94 -16.27
N THR A 21 13.63 6.39 -15.80
CA THR A 21 13.95 4.97 -15.97
C THR A 21 13.28 4.18 -14.85
N SER A 22 12.50 3.16 -15.19
CA SER A 22 12.00 2.20 -14.21
C SER A 22 13.19 1.55 -13.47
N SER A 23 13.06 1.29 -12.17
CA SER A 23 14.07 0.60 -11.35
C SER A 23 14.61 -0.66 -12.04
N HIS A 24 13.72 -1.38 -12.73
CA HIS A 24 14.05 -2.59 -13.47
C HIS A 24 14.93 -2.37 -14.72
N LYS A 25 14.93 -1.18 -15.34
CA LYS A 25 15.81 -0.82 -16.46
C LYS A 25 17.17 -0.25 -16.01
N ALA A 26 17.21 0.43 -14.86
CA ALA A 26 18.47 0.94 -14.29
C ALA A 26 19.38 -0.20 -13.83
N GLU A 27 18.81 -1.24 -13.22
CA GLU A 27 19.57 -2.38 -12.70
C GLU A 27 20.11 -3.33 -13.79
N PHE A 28 19.37 -3.53 -14.89
CA PHE A 28 19.79 -4.48 -15.93
C PHE A 28 20.70 -3.91 -17.02
N LYS A 29 20.71 -2.59 -17.25
CA LYS A 29 21.62 -1.95 -18.22
C LYS A 29 22.86 -1.30 -17.60
N GLY A 30 22.86 -0.98 -16.30
CA GLY A 30 24.05 -0.47 -15.60
C GLY A 30 24.96 -1.56 -15.03
N GLY A 31 24.48 -2.80 -14.88
CA GLY A 31 25.14 -3.82 -14.05
C GLY A 31 26.25 -4.66 -14.69
N LYS A 32 26.64 -4.47 -15.97
CA LYS A 32 27.61 -5.38 -16.61
C LYS A 32 28.72 -4.76 -17.46
N ALA A 33 28.74 -3.44 -17.67
CA ALA A 33 29.80 -2.80 -18.48
C ALA A 33 30.81 -1.97 -17.67
N ASP A 34 30.41 -1.37 -16.54
CA ASP A 34 31.26 -0.40 -15.83
C ASP A 34 31.98 -0.96 -14.58
N MET A 35 31.80 -2.24 -14.24
CA MET A 35 32.43 -2.90 -13.09
C MET A 35 33.68 -3.73 -13.47
N LEU A 36 34.18 -3.60 -14.71
CA LEU A 36 35.37 -4.29 -15.22
C LEU A 36 36.46 -3.33 -15.69
N ILE A 37 36.59 -2.18 -15.02
CA ILE A 37 37.82 -1.39 -15.10
C ILE A 37 38.60 -1.68 -13.81
N PRO A 38 39.68 -2.49 -13.83
CA PRO A 38 40.55 -2.58 -12.67
C PRO A 38 41.04 -1.18 -12.32
N SER A 39 40.92 -0.83 -11.04
CA SER A 39 41.38 0.42 -10.48
C SER A 39 42.79 0.73 -10.99
N ARG A 40 42.93 1.89 -11.66
CA ARG A 40 44.24 2.39 -12.08
C ARG A 40 45.07 2.57 -10.82
N VAL A 41 46.03 1.67 -10.62
CA VAL A 41 47.15 1.85 -9.72
C VAL A 41 47.75 3.23 -10.03
N SER A 42 47.77 4.09 -9.02
CA SER A 42 48.40 5.40 -9.10
C SER A 42 49.86 5.20 -9.51
N ARG A 43 50.22 5.62 -10.71
CA ARG A 43 51.63 5.69 -11.10
C ARG A 43 52.33 6.64 -10.14
N PRO A 44 53.41 6.24 -9.45
CA PRO A 44 54.22 7.20 -8.72
C PRO A 44 54.76 8.23 -9.70
N LYS A 45 54.64 9.51 -9.35
CA LYS A 45 55.24 10.62 -10.10
C LYS A 45 56.72 10.33 -10.27
N SER A 46 57.20 10.35 -11.51
CA SER A 46 58.62 10.21 -11.84
C SER A 46 59.42 11.26 -11.07
N ALA A 47 60.25 10.81 -10.14
CA ALA A 47 61.32 11.64 -9.60
C ALA A 47 62.22 12.03 -10.77
N PHE A 48 62.56 13.32 -10.86
CA PHE A 48 63.65 13.79 -11.68
C PHE A 48 64.92 13.06 -11.23
N ILE A 49 65.37 12.09 -12.03
CA ILE A 49 66.64 11.40 -11.82
C ILE A 49 67.72 12.29 -12.42
N ALA A 50 68.61 12.79 -11.57
CA ALA A 50 69.83 13.46 -11.97
C ALA A 50 70.67 12.52 -12.86
N PRO A 51 71.39 13.02 -13.88
CA PRO A 51 72.15 12.18 -14.79
C PRO A 51 73.27 11.47 -14.02
N SER A 52 73.19 10.14 -13.94
CA SER A 52 74.31 9.31 -13.53
C SER A 52 75.20 9.03 -14.76
N THR A 53 76.51 8.92 -14.53
CA THR A 53 77.57 8.82 -15.54
C THR A 53 77.56 7.52 -16.38
N TYR A 54 76.45 6.77 -16.36
CA TYR A 54 76.25 5.51 -17.09
C TYR A 54 75.24 5.63 -18.27
N SER A 55 74.77 6.84 -18.63
CA SER A 55 73.65 6.99 -19.57
C SER A 55 74.03 7.07 -21.06
N SER A 56 75.28 7.39 -21.44
CA SER A 56 75.61 7.69 -22.84
C SER A 56 75.66 6.48 -23.80
N THR A 57 75.78 5.25 -23.31
CA THR A 57 75.79 4.04 -24.17
C THR A 57 74.46 3.28 -24.17
N ILE A 58 73.58 3.54 -23.20
CA ILE A 58 72.26 2.91 -23.11
C ILE A 58 71.20 3.73 -23.84
N GLU A 59 71.34 5.05 -23.92
CA GLU A 59 70.39 5.93 -24.61
C GLU A 59 70.21 5.55 -26.10
N ASN A 60 71.29 5.20 -26.81
CA ASN A 60 71.20 4.72 -28.21
C ASN A 60 70.49 3.36 -28.36
N SER A 61 70.59 2.46 -27.38
CA SER A 61 69.94 1.15 -27.47
C SER A 61 68.46 1.20 -27.07
N VAL A 62 68.11 2.12 -26.16
CA VAL A 62 66.72 2.42 -25.77
C VAL A 62 66.00 3.16 -26.91
N GLU A 63 66.64 4.11 -27.60
CA GLU A 63 66.07 4.73 -28.79
C GLU A 63 65.86 3.74 -29.96
N LEU A 64 66.72 2.72 -30.11
CA LEU A 64 66.49 1.66 -31.12
C LEU A 64 65.35 0.69 -30.73
N LEU A 65 65.14 0.45 -29.44
CA LEU A 65 64.06 -0.41 -28.93
C LEU A 65 62.70 0.30 -28.94
N TYR A 66 62.64 1.58 -28.58
CA TYR A 66 61.39 2.35 -28.54
C TYR A 66 61.14 3.20 -29.80
N GLY A 67 62.18 3.53 -30.58
CA GLY A 67 62.05 4.24 -31.87
C GLY A 67 61.48 3.36 -32.99
N LYS A 68 61.54 2.02 -32.86
CA LYS A 68 60.84 1.09 -33.75
C LYS A 68 59.31 1.24 -33.70
N ASP A 69 58.76 1.73 -32.60
CA ASP A 69 57.31 1.96 -32.45
C ASP A 69 56.85 3.30 -33.06
N PHE A 70 57.77 4.24 -33.32
CA PHE A 70 57.44 5.57 -33.87
C PHE A 70 57.33 5.57 -35.41
N LEU A 71 58.10 4.73 -36.11
CA LEU A 71 58.10 4.60 -37.57
C LEU A 71 57.02 3.66 -38.14
N GLY A 72 56.02 3.28 -37.34
CA GLY A 72 54.81 2.60 -37.85
C GLY A 72 54.98 1.13 -38.23
N ASN A 73 56.15 0.52 -38.05
CA ASN A 73 56.37 -0.91 -38.25
C ASN A 73 55.91 -1.73 -37.03
N LYS A 74 54.63 -1.57 -36.65
CA LYS A 74 53.96 -2.59 -35.84
C LYS A 74 53.98 -3.88 -36.66
N PRO A 75 54.32 -5.05 -36.09
CA PRO A 75 54.16 -6.30 -36.81
C PRO A 75 52.72 -6.34 -37.33
N PRO A 76 52.47 -6.78 -38.57
CA PRO A 76 51.13 -6.82 -39.13
C PRO A 76 50.25 -7.49 -38.07
N ARG A 77 49.23 -6.77 -37.58
CA ARG A 77 48.24 -7.37 -36.71
C ARG A 77 47.78 -8.60 -37.49
N LYS A 78 48.01 -9.79 -36.95
CA LYS A 78 47.43 -11.00 -37.54
C LYS A 78 45.96 -10.70 -37.63
N ASP A 79 45.46 -10.51 -38.85
CA ASP A 79 44.03 -10.46 -39.10
C ASP A 79 43.54 -11.82 -38.63
N ILE A 80 42.98 -11.85 -37.42
CA ILE A 80 42.23 -13.00 -36.95
C ILE A 80 40.96 -12.96 -37.80
N THR A 81 41.07 -13.45 -39.04
CA THR A 81 39.90 -13.84 -39.79
C THR A 81 39.23 -14.90 -38.94
N TYR A 82 38.11 -14.55 -38.33
CA TYR A 82 37.18 -15.49 -37.70
C TYR A 82 36.53 -16.34 -38.80
N GLY A 83 37.33 -17.05 -39.60
CA GLY A 83 36.89 -18.15 -40.42
C GLY A 83 36.54 -19.31 -39.50
N LYS A 84 35.47 -19.17 -38.71
CA LYS A 84 34.81 -20.34 -38.13
C LYS A 84 34.39 -21.18 -39.32
N LYS A 85 35.09 -22.30 -39.56
CA LYS A 85 34.58 -23.37 -40.42
C LYS A 85 33.14 -23.60 -39.97
N TRP A 86 32.18 -23.41 -40.87
CA TRP A 86 30.77 -23.64 -40.59
C TRP A 86 30.66 -25.05 -40.00
N LYS A 87 30.36 -25.13 -38.71
CA LYS A 87 30.06 -26.41 -38.09
C LYS A 87 28.66 -26.72 -38.58
N GLU A 88 28.52 -27.67 -39.49
CA GLU A 88 27.22 -28.14 -39.94
C GLU A 88 26.42 -28.58 -38.71
N VAL A 89 25.48 -27.73 -38.29
CA VAL A 89 24.48 -28.11 -37.30
C VAL A 89 23.45 -28.91 -38.09
N ILE A 90 23.64 -30.22 -38.12
CA ILE A 90 22.65 -31.14 -38.67
C ILE A 90 21.48 -31.14 -37.69
N VAL A 91 20.44 -30.35 -37.99
CA VAL A 91 19.17 -30.40 -37.28
C VAL A 91 18.52 -31.72 -37.68
N GLN A 92 18.56 -32.70 -36.78
CA GLN A 92 17.78 -33.92 -36.98
C GLN A 92 16.30 -33.57 -36.82
N PRO A 93 15.45 -33.84 -37.83
CA PRO A 93 14.03 -33.65 -37.68
C PRO A 93 13.52 -34.60 -36.60
N HIS A 94 12.70 -34.08 -35.69
CA HIS A 94 12.04 -34.90 -34.68
C HIS A 94 10.78 -35.53 -35.30
N ASP A 95 10.56 -36.82 -35.06
CA ASP A 95 9.32 -37.49 -35.44
C ASP A 95 8.13 -36.77 -34.80
N MET A 96 7.23 -36.29 -35.65
CA MET A 96 6.01 -35.60 -35.23
C MET A 96 4.91 -36.65 -35.01
N PRO A 97 4.25 -36.68 -33.84
CA PRO A 97 3.15 -37.60 -33.61
C PRO A 97 1.99 -37.30 -34.56
N THR A 98 1.28 -38.35 -34.97
CA THR A 98 0.05 -38.20 -35.76
C THR A 98 -1.05 -37.53 -34.94
N THR A 99 -2.00 -36.86 -35.59
CA THR A 99 -3.17 -36.26 -34.91
C THR A 99 -3.96 -37.27 -34.09
N TYR A 100 -4.05 -38.50 -34.58
CA TYR A 100 -4.68 -39.60 -33.85
C TYR A 100 -3.92 -39.94 -32.56
N GLN A 101 -2.60 -40.03 -32.61
CA GLN A 101 -1.78 -40.27 -31.41
C GLN A 101 -1.86 -39.10 -30.42
N THR A 102 -1.90 -37.85 -30.89
CA THR A 102 -2.03 -36.70 -29.98
C THR A 102 -3.39 -36.66 -29.30
N ASP A 103 -4.46 -36.99 -30.02
CA ASP A 103 -5.82 -36.87 -29.50
C ASP A 103 -6.25 -38.09 -28.67
N TYR A 104 -5.92 -39.30 -29.12
CA TYR A 104 -6.35 -40.55 -28.52
C TYR A 104 -5.25 -41.24 -27.71
N GLY A 105 -3.97 -41.03 -28.03
CA GLY A 105 -2.83 -41.67 -27.37
C GLY A 105 -2.13 -42.71 -28.25
N GLU A 106 -0.97 -43.13 -27.78
CA GLU A 106 -0.23 -44.22 -28.42
C GLU A 106 -0.74 -45.59 -27.96
N PHE A 107 -0.31 -46.63 -28.65
CA PHE A 107 -0.66 -47.99 -28.28
C PHE A 107 -0.10 -48.32 -26.89
N GLY A 108 -0.98 -48.61 -25.94
CA GLY A 108 -0.62 -48.89 -24.54
C GLY A 108 -0.76 -47.71 -23.58
N ASP A 109 -1.10 -46.51 -24.06
CA ASP A 109 -1.38 -45.36 -23.19
C ASP A 109 -2.69 -45.55 -22.38
N GLY A 110 -2.62 -45.24 -21.08
CA GLY A 110 -3.80 -45.23 -20.21
C GLY A 110 -4.64 -43.97 -20.39
N ILE A 111 -5.92 -44.11 -20.72
CA ILE A 111 -6.87 -42.97 -20.81
C ILE A 111 -6.95 -42.21 -19.49
N MET A 112 -6.82 -42.92 -18.36
CA MET A 112 -6.92 -42.36 -17.02
C MET A 112 -5.76 -41.41 -16.67
N GLU A 113 -4.59 -41.58 -17.29
CA GLU A 113 -3.42 -40.74 -17.03
C GLU A 113 -3.56 -39.32 -17.61
N LYS A 114 -4.51 -39.13 -18.53
CA LYS A 114 -4.78 -37.82 -19.16
C LYS A 114 -5.78 -36.98 -18.36
N LEU A 115 -6.47 -37.57 -17.37
CA LEU A 115 -7.41 -36.84 -16.54
C LEU A 115 -6.67 -35.95 -15.52
N PRO A 116 -7.11 -34.70 -15.32
CA PRO A 116 -6.53 -33.84 -14.29
C PRO A 116 -7.00 -34.24 -12.89
N ASP A 117 -6.12 -34.08 -11.90
CA ASP A 117 -6.46 -34.31 -10.49
C ASP A 117 -7.48 -33.31 -9.93
N HIS A 118 -7.62 -32.15 -10.59
CA HIS A 118 -8.46 -31.04 -10.14
C HIS A 118 -9.40 -30.55 -11.25
N HIS A 119 -10.64 -30.21 -10.89
CA HIS A 119 -11.68 -29.77 -11.82
C HIS A 119 -11.28 -28.53 -12.64
N LEU A 120 -10.48 -27.63 -12.08
CA LEU A 120 -9.93 -26.46 -12.79
C LEU A 120 -8.87 -26.81 -13.86
N GLY A 121 -8.36 -28.04 -13.88
CA GLY A 121 -7.37 -28.52 -14.85
C GLY A 121 -7.96 -29.09 -16.14
N ILE A 122 -9.28 -29.29 -16.22
CA ILE A 122 -9.93 -29.98 -17.35
C ILE A 122 -9.65 -29.28 -18.68
N SER A 123 -9.74 -27.95 -18.72
CA SER A 123 -9.48 -27.20 -19.95
C SER A 123 -8.00 -27.21 -20.36
N GLN A 124 -7.09 -27.34 -19.39
CA GLN A 124 -5.64 -27.35 -19.62
C GLN A 124 -5.15 -28.71 -20.13
N HIS A 125 -5.80 -29.79 -19.69
CA HIS A 125 -5.51 -31.17 -20.08
C HIS A 125 -6.26 -31.64 -21.33
N GLY A 126 -6.97 -30.75 -22.03
CA GLY A 126 -7.65 -31.11 -23.28
C GLY A 126 -6.67 -31.65 -24.34
N SER A 127 -7.07 -32.71 -25.05
CA SER A 127 -6.29 -33.33 -26.13
C SER A 127 -5.83 -32.32 -27.18
N THR A 128 -6.71 -31.38 -27.52
CA THR A 128 -6.48 -30.33 -28.52
C THR A 128 -5.74 -29.09 -27.98
N LYS A 129 -5.07 -29.17 -26.82
CA LYS A 129 -4.39 -28.02 -26.17
C LYS A 129 -3.40 -27.26 -27.05
N HIS A 130 -2.82 -27.95 -28.03
CA HIS A 130 -1.90 -27.36 -28.99
C HIS A 130 -2.59 -26.37 -29.96
N LEU A 131 -3.88 -26.57 -30.27
CA LEU A 131 -4.65 -25.70 -31.18
C LEU A 131 -5.10 -24.40 -30.52
N PHE A 132 -5.32 -24.43 -29.20
CA PHE A 132 -5.87 -23.30 -28.47
C PHE A 132 -4.83 -22.64 -27.53
N LYS A 133 -3.53 -22.81 -27.83
CA LYS A 133 -2.44 -22.05 -27.20
C LYS A 133 -2.67 -20.55 -27.37
N GLY A 134 -2.58 -19.79 -26.30
CA GLY A 134 -2.89 -18.34 -26.32
C GLY A 134 -4.36 -18.00 -26.14
N THR A 135 -5.21 -18.95 -25.71
CA THR A 135 -6.62 -18.67 -25.36
C THR A 135 -6.88 -18.88 -23.86
N SER A 136 -8.05 -18.42 -23.39
CA SER A 136 -8.48 -18.54 -21.99
C SER A 136 -8.72 -19.99 -21.55
N LYS A 137 -8.68 -20.95 -22.48
CA LYS A 137 -8.78 -22.38 -22.16
C LYS A 137 -7.50 -22.90 -21.49
N VAL A 138 -6.34 -22.38 -21.89
CA VAL A 138 -5.02 -22.75 -21.31
C VAL A 138 -4.72 -21.92 -20.07
N PHE A 139 -4.86 -20.60 -20.17
CA PHE A 139 -4.61 -19.69 -19.06
C PHE A 139 -5.89 -19.60 -18.23
N LYS A 140 -5.83 -19.89 -16.93
CA LYS A 140 -6.96 -19.95 -15.96
C LYS A 140 -7.76 -18.63 -15.89
N ARG A 141 -8.39 -18.25 -16.99
CA ARG A 141 -9.07 -16.99 -17.25
C ARG A 141 -10.53 -17.27 -17.49
N ILE A 142 -11.35 -16.30 -17.10
CA ILE A 142 -12.77 -16.34 -17.39
C ILE A 142 -12.99 -16.40 -18.92
N PRO A 143 -13.94 -17.22 -19.40
CA PRO A 143 -14.40 -17.15 -20.78
C PRO A 143 -14.82 -15.71 -21.12
N GLY A 144 -14.44 -15.23 -22.31
CA GLY A 144 -14.72 -13.85 -22.74
C GLY A 144 -13.66 -12.81 -22.33
N TYR A 145 -12.56 -13.21 -21.68
CA TYR A 145 -11.42 -12.31 -21.48
C TYR A 145 -10.77 -11.94 -22.83
N CYS A 146 -10.69 -10.63 -23.11
CA CYS A 146 -10.18 -10.09 -24.37
C CYS A 146 -8.73 -9.57 -24.29
N GLY A 147 -8.04 -9.73 -23.17
CA GLY A 147 -6.65 -9.28 -23.02
C GLY A 147 -5.64 -10.23 -23.68
N PHE A 148 -4.40 -9.77 -23.80
CA PHE A 148 -3.31 -10.55 -24.38
C PHE A 148 -3.02 -11.82 -23.57
N MET A 149 -2.79 -12.93 -24.28
CA MET A 149 -2.32 -14.19 -23.72
C MET A 149 -1.17 -14.73 -24.57
N PRO A 150 -0.02 -15.06 -23.95
CA PRO A 150 1.12 -15.56 -24.70
C PRO A 150 0.82 -16.96 -25.26
N SER A 151 1.02 -17.18 -26.55
CA SER A 151 0.93 -18.52 -27.15
C SER A 151 2.26 -19.29 -27.11
N SER A 152 3.37 -18.58 -26.93
CA SER A 152 4.72 -19.14 -26.91
C SER A 152 5.12 -19.62 -25.52
N ASP A 153 5.72 -20.81 -25.47
CA ASP A 153 6.21 -21.45 -24.25
C ASP A 153 7.63 -20.96 -23.85
N VAL A 154 8.24 -20.06 -24.62
CA VAL A 154 9.65 -19.65 -24.45
C VAL A 154 9.84 -18.66 -23.30
N ASN A 155 8.88 -17.75 -23.09
CA ASN A 155 8.99 -16.70 -22.07
C ASN A 155 8.26 -17.10 -20.79
N THR A 156 9.00 -17.70 -19.85
CA THR A 156 8.46 -18.16 -18.56
C THR A 156 7.80 -17.05 -17.75
N HIS A 157 8.31 -15.82 -17.82
CA HIS A 157 7.74 -14.68 -17.10
C HIS A 157 6.37 -14.27 -17.68
N ALA A 158 6.23 -14.26 -19.00
CA ALA A 158 4.94 -13.97 -19.64
C ALA A 158 3.88 -15.03 -19.30
N ILE A 159 4.29 -16.30 -19.30
CA ILE A 159 3.43 -17.43 -18.92
C ILE A 159 2.96 -17.25 -17.46
N ALA A 160 3.90 -17.04 -16.52
CA ALA A 160 3.57 -16.85 -15.11
C ALA A 160 2.61 -15.69 -14.85
N GLN A 161 2.78 -14.55 -15.54
CA GLN A 161 1.85 -13.42 -15.44
C GLN A 161 0.47 -13.77 -15.99
N SER A 162 0.40 -14.46 -17.13
CA SER A 162 -0.86 -14.82 -17.74
C SER A 162 -1.65 -15.88 -16.95
N THR A 163 -0.96 -16.79 -16.23
CA THR A 163 -1.59 -17.81 -15.38
C THR A 163 -2.05 -17.26 -14.04
N ASN A 164 -1.28 -16.36 -13.40
CA ASN A 164 -1.50 -15.94 -12.00
C ASN A 164 -2.25 -14.60 -11.87
N ASP A 165 -2.70 -13.99 -12.96
CA ASP A 165 -3.37 -12.68 -12.89
C ASP A 165 -4.74 -12.71 -12.17
N HIS A 166 -5.32 -13.88 -11.92
CA HIS A 166 -6.51 -14.00 -11.07
C HIS A 166 -6.21 -13.72 -9.59
N GLU A 167 -4.94 -13.82 -9.18
CA GLU A 167 -4.46 -13.44 -7.85
C GLU A 167 -4.05 -11.95 -7.79
N ARG A 168 -4.23 -11.20 -8.89
CA ARG A 168 -3.88 -9.80 -8.95
C ARG A 168 -4.72 -9.02 -7.95
N LYS A 169 -4.05 -8.49 -6.93
CA LYS A 169 -4.66 -7.54 -5.99
C LYS A 169 -5.16 -6.33 -6.76
N ASP A 170 -6.39 -5.89 -6.45
CA ASP A 170 -6.97 -4.70 -7.09
C ASP A 170 -6.07 -3.49 -6.78
N PRO A 171 -5.41 -2.88 -7.79
CA PRO A 171 -4.58 -1.70 -7.56
C PRO A 171 -5.40 -0.51 -7.05
N LYS A 172 -6.72 -0.51 -7.24
CA LYS A 172 -7.62 0.52 -6.71
C LYS A 172 -7.82 0.39 -5.19
N ASN A 173 -7.55 -0.77 -4.58
CA ASN A 173 -7.63 -0.92 -3.13
C ASN A 173 -6.49 -0.17 -2.39
N CYS A 174 -5.45 0.28 -3.10
CA CYS A 174 -4.37 1.09 -2.54
C CYS A 174 -4.70 2.60 -2.46
N ARG A 175 -5.96 3.00 -2.69
CA ARG A 175 -6.40 4.42 -2.69
C ARG A 175 -6.18 5.14 -1.37
N LEU A 176 -6.37 4.45 -0.24
CA LEU A 176 -6.25 5.06 1.09
C LEU A 176 -4.88 5.73 1.30
N PHE A 177 -3.82 5.08 0.82
CA PHE A 177 -2.45 5.58 0.93
C PHE A 177 -2.08 6.47 -0.26
N ASN A 178 -2.32 6.02 -1.50
CA ASN A 178 -1.90 6.74 -2.70
C ASN A 178 -2.62 8.09 -2.90
N LEU A 179 -3.87 8.19 -2.46
CA LEU A 179 -4.68 9.42 -2.59
C LEU A 179 -4.81 10.18 -1.25
N GLN A 180 -4.11 9.73 -0.20
CA GLN A 180 -4.09 10.41 1.11
C GLN A 180 -5.48 10.62 1.71
N GLN A 181 -6.39 9.67 1.45
CA GLN A 181 -7.75 9.70 1.98
C GLN A 181 -7.79 9.33 3.46
N TYR A 182 -6.75 8.63 3.94
CA TYR A 182 -6.59 8.32 5.35
C TYR A 182 -5.82 9.43 6.05
N LEU A 183 -6.55 10.29 6.75
CA LEU A 183 -5.99 11.33 7.61
C LEU A 183 -5.44 10.70 8.89
N ARG A 184 -4.16 10.96 9.20
CA ARG A 184 -3.52 10.57 10.47
C ARG A 184 -3.86 11.52 11.62
N GLU A 185 -4.40 12.68 11.28
CA GLU A 185 -4.58 13.81 12.17
C GLU A 185 -6.06 14.06 12.41
N ILE A 186 -6.37 14.72 13.52
CA ILE A 186 -7.75 15.07 13.87
C ILE A 186 -8.27 16.09 12.84
N PRO A 187 -9.48 15.91 12.29
CA PRO A 187 -10.08 16.88 11.38
C PRO A 187 -10.07 18.30 11.95
N GLY A 188 -9.71 19.29 11.12
CA GLY A 188 -9.62 20.70 11.52
C GLY A 188 -8.25 21.13 12.05
N THR A 189 -7.30 20.21 12.21
CA THR A 189 -5.90 20.59 12.47
C THR A 189 -5.26 21.13 11.20
N LEU A 190 -4.61 22.30 11.32
CA LEU A 190 -3.87 22.94 10.23
C LEU A 190 -2.37 22.74 10.44
N ILE A 191 -1.93 21.48 10.40
CA ILE A 191 -0.53 21.12 10.52
C ILE A 191 0.01 20.58 9.19
N PHE A 192 1.32 20.57 9.05
CA PHE A 192 1.97 20.07 7.84
C PHE A 192 1.71 18.57 7.68
N GLN A 193 1.10 18.18 6.56
CA GLN A 193 0.85 16.79 6.23
C GLN A 193 1.96 16.21 5.36
N PRO A 194 2.74 15.22 5.85
CA PRO A 194 3.77 14.59 5.05
C PRO A 194 3.13 13.76 3.94
N VAL A 195 3.29 14.22 2.70
CA VAL A 195 2.76 13.57 1.49
C VAL A 195 3.68 12.44 1.00
N ASP A 196 4.98 12.67 1.10
CA ASP A 196 6.01 11.79 0.54
C ASP A 196 6.34 10.61 1.47
N ALA A 197 6.61 9.45 0.88
CA ALA A 197 6.95 8.22 1.60
C ALA A 197 8.18 8.39 2.49
N ALA A 198 9.17 9.18 2.04
CA ALA A 198 10.37 9.47 2.81
C ALA A 198 10.04 10.20 4.14
N ASN A 199 9.06 11.11 4.13
CA ASN A 199 8.63 11.85 5.31
C ASN A 199 7.72 11.02 6.22
N LEU A 200 7.04 10.00 5.68
CA LEU A 200 6.15 9.11 6.41
C LEU A 200 6.88 7.95 7.13
N MET A 201 8.05 7.55 6.62
CA MET A 201 8.85 6.43 7.16
C MET A 201 9.75 6.83 8.33
N GLY A 202 10.09 8.12 8.45
CA GLY A 202 10.90 8.62 9.56
C GLY A 202 10.10 8.75 10.85
N GLU A 203 10.77 8.60 11.99
CA GLU A 203 10.21 9.09 13.25
C GLU A 203 9.91 10.59 13.08
N PRO A 204 8.70 11.05 13.46
CA PRO A 204 8.39 12.46 13.40
C PRO A 204 9.45 13.18 14.22
N LYS A 205 10.23 14.04 13.57
CA LYS A 205 11.15 14.95 14.27
C LYS A 205 10.29 15.88 15.10
N GLY A 206 9.99 15.45 16.32
CA GLY A 206 9.17 16.17 17.26
C GLY A 206 9.75 17.56 17.45
N ARG A 207 8.88 18.55 17.50
CA ARG A 207 9.27 19.85 18.02
C ARG A 207 9.50 19.69 19.52
N ASP A 208 10.56 20.28 20.06
CA ASP A 208 10.77 20.36 21.51
C ASP A 208 9.48 20.86 22.18
N GLY A 209 9.00 20.11 23.17
CA GLY A 209 7.66 20.28 23.73
C GLY A 209 7.40 21.69 24.23
N THR A 210 6.17 22.18 24.07
CA THR A 210 5.74 23.45 24.66
C THR A 210 5.52 23.30 26.17
N ALA A 211 5.59 24.40 26.93
CA ALA A 211 5.28 24.41 28.36
C ALA A 211 3.88 23.82 28.66
N THR A 212 2.92 24.05 27.76
CA THR A 212 1.57 23.47 27.85
C THR A 212 1.54 21.95 27.68
N ALA A 213 2.35 21.40 26.78
CA ALA A 213 2.48 19.95 26.60
C ALA A 213 3.11 19.31 27.84
N TYR A 214 4.12 19.97 28.43
CA TYR A 214 4.76 19.53 29.66
C TYR A 214 3.77 19.52 30.84
N THR A 215 3.00 20.59 31.05
CA THR A 215 1.99 20.64 32.12
C THR A 215 0.91 19.58 31.94
N ASN A 216 0.43 19.36 30.71
CA ASN A 216 -0.56 18.32 30.44
C ASN A 216 0.00 16.93 30.70
N ALA A 217 1.23 16.65 30.27
CA ALA A 217 1.91 15.38 30.51
C ALA A 217 2.08 15.11 32.01
N MET A 218 2.49 16.14 32.77
CA MET A 218 2.62 16.08 34.23
C MET A 218 1.28 15.78 34.90
N MET A 219 0.19 16.43 34.46
CA MET A 219 -1.16 16.22 35.02
C MET A 219 -1.78 14.88 34.63
N SER A 220 -1.41 14.33 33.46
CA SER A 220 -1.86 13.02 32.98
C SER A 220 -1.07 11.83 33.54
N ASN A 221 -0.06 12.07 34.38
CA ASN A 221 0.70 11.01 35.01
C ASN A 221 -0.24 10.16 35.90
N PRO A 222 -0.18 8.81 35.86
CA PRO A 222 -1.05 7.97 36.69
C PRO A 222 -1.03 8.36 38.17
N ALA A 223 0.14 8.71 38.72
CA ALA A 223 0.24 9.12 40.13
C ALA A 223 -0.53 10.42 40.44
N THR A 224 -0.53 11.39 39.52
CA THR A 224 -1.30 12.64 39.68
C THR A 224 -2.79 12.42 39.46
N LEU A 225 -3.16 11.53 38.53
CA LEU A 225 -4.55 11.16 38.27
C LEU A 225 -5.18 10.45 39.48
N ASP A 226 -4.46 9.55 40.13
CA ASP A 226 -4.94 8.85 41.33
C ASP A 226 -5.16 9.83 42.50
N ALA A 227 -4.25 10.80 42.68
CA ALA A 227 -4.41 11.85 43.68
C ALA A 227 -5.64 12.73 43.39
N LEU A 228 -5.84 13.12 42.13
CA LEU A 228 -7.00 13.88 41.68
C LEU A 228 -8.31 13.10 41.84
N ALA A 229 -8.30 11.79 41.58
CA ALA A 229 -9.48 10.93 41.74
C ALA A 229 -9.92 10.86 43.21
N LYS A 230 -8.97 10.71 44.14
CA LYS A 230 -9.25 10.76 45.59
C LYS A 230 -9.83 12.10 46.00
N GLN A 231 -9.22 13.20 45.55
CA GLN A 231 -9.71 14.55 45.84
C GLN A 231 -11.13 14.79 45.30
N ARG A 232 -11.45 14.25 44.11
CA ARG A 232 -12.81 14.34 43.55
C ARG A 232 -13.83 13.46 44.29
N ALA A 233 -13.41 12.31 44.82
CA ALA A 233 -14.29 11.45 45.61
C ALA A 233 -14.70 12.11 46.93
N GLU A 234 -13.83 12.96 47.49
CA GLU A 234 -14.10 13.76 48.69
C GLU A 234 -14.95 15.01 48.40
N GLN A 235 -14.93 15.50 47.16
CA GLN A 235 -15.77 16.62 46.74
C GLN A 235 -17.23 16.17 46.61
N LYS A 236 -18.13 16.91 47.26
CA LYS A 236 -19.58 16.73 47.08
C LYS A 236 -19.95 17.11 45.65
N THR A 237 -20.06 16.14 44.77
CA THR A 237 -20.55 16.36 43.40
C THR A 237 -22.06 16.53 43.44
N TYR A 238 -22.56 17.67 42.97
CA TYR A 238 -23.96 17.84 42.65
C TYR A 238 -24.27 17.01 41.38
N GLY A 239 -24.90 15.85 41.57
CA GLY A 239 -25.31 14.97 40.47
C GLY A 239 -26.75 14.53 40.62
N SER A 240 -27.59 14.84 39.65
CA SER A 240 -29.00 14.38 39.53
C SER A 240 -29.14 12.87 39.27
N THR A 241 -28.02 12.12 39.29
CA THR A 241 -27.92 10.79 38.70
C THR A 241 -28.68 9.71 39.46
N GLN A 242 -28.91 9.85 40.76
CA GLN A 242 -29.59 8.80 41.54
C GLN A 242 -31.09 9.05 41.75
N ALA A 243 -31.53 10.30 41.94
CA ALA A 243 -32.91 10.55 42.35
C ALA A 243 -33.87 10.78 41.18
N THR A 244 -33.49 11.56 40.16
CA THR A 244 -34.43 11.92 39.09
C THR A 244 -34.44 10.94 37.92
N LYS A 245 -33.35 10.20 37.71
CA LYS A 245 -33.25 9.18 36.65
C LYS A 245 -34.06 7.92 36.94
N THR A 246 -34.37 7.61 38.20
CA THR A 246 -35.12 6.42 38.59
C THR A 246 -36.60 6.50 38.25
N PHE A 247 -37.15 7.71 38.06
CA PHE A 247 -38.55 7.89 37.64
C PHE A 247 -38.82 7.47 36.20
N PHE A 248 -37.78 7.39 35.36
CA PHE A 248 -37.90 7.04 33.95
C PHE A 248 -37.19 5.72 33.66
N GLN A 249 -37.91 4.74 33.13
CA GLN A 249 -37.32 3.45 32.75
C GLN A 249 -36.59 3.58 31.40
N GLY A 250 -35.37 3.06 31.33
CA GLY A 250 -34.58 2.99 30.10
C GLY A 250 -35.06 1.88 29.15
N GLY A 251 -34.69 1.97 27.87
CA GLY A 251 -34.92 0.89 26.91
C GLY A 251 -34.06 -0.33 27.21
N ALA A 252 -34.57 -1.54 26.91
CA ALA A 252 -33.92 -2.81 27.28
C ALA A 252 -32.63 -3.14 26.48
N LEU A 253 -32.51 -2.65 25.24
CA LEU A 253 -31.35 -2.94 24.36
C LEU A 253 -30.48 -1.69 24.09
N ALA A 254 -31.12 -0.53 23.95
CA ALA A 254 -30.45 0.75 23.77
C ALA A 254 -31.31 1.88 24.34
N GLN A 255 -30.65 2.91 24.87
CA GLN A 255 -31.30 4.10 25.38
C GLN A 255 -31.20 5.24 24.37
N SER A 256 -32.33 5.89 24.07
CA SER A 256 -32.33 7.08 23.21
C SER A 256 -31.86 8.30 24.00
N GLU A 257 -30.83 9.00 23.51
CA GLU A 257 -30.36 10.26 24.10
C GLU A 257 -31.47 11.33 24.13
N ASN A 258 -32.33 11.36 23.12
CA ASN A 258 -33.48 12.29 23.08
C ASN A 258 -34.48 11.98 24.20
N GLY A 259 -34.70 10.69 24.50
CA GLY A 259 -35.54 10.27 25.62
C GLY A 259 -34.99 10.72 26.97
N VAL A 260 -33.67 10.61 27.16
CA VAL A 260 -32.99 11.09 28.37
C VAL A 260 -33.14 12.60 28.52
N LYS A 261 -32.89 13.36 27.45
CA LYS A 261 -33.05 14.83 27.47
C LYS A 261 -34.50 15.25 27.74
N ASN A 262 -35.47 14.55 27.16
CA ASN A 262 -36.90 14.82 27.39
C ASN A 262 -37.33 14.51 28.83
N ALA A 263 -36.77 13.45 29.44
CA ALA A 263 -37.01 13.12 30.85
C ALA A 263 -36.47 14.21 31.79
N GLU A 264 -35.29 14.76 31.49
CA GLU A 264 -34.73 15.90 32.22
C GLU A 264 -35.62 17.15 32.09
N SER A 265 -36.22 17.37 30.92
CA SER A 265 -37.12 18.49 30.66
C SER A 265 -38.61 18.13 30.73
N TYR A 266 -39.00 17.11 31.50
CA TYR A 266 -40.35 16.54 31.46
C TYR A 266 -41.46 17.57 31.63
N TYR A 267 -41.39 18.42 32.66
CA TYR A 267 -42.41 19.45 32.93
C TYR A 267 -42.41 20.61 31.93
N ARG A 268 -41.35 20.76 31.11
CA ARG A 268 -41.35 21.70 29.99
C ARG A 268 -42.18 21.16 28.82
N LEU A 269 -42.14 19.83 28.61
CA LEU A 269 -42.84 19.16 27.51
C LEU A 269 -44.29 18.83 27.88
N VAL A 270 -44.51 18.33 29.09
CA VAL A 270 -45.82 17.99 29.63
C VAL A 270 -46.24 19.13 30.54
N ARG A 271 -46.95 20.11 29.98
CA ARG A 271 -47.66 21.10 30.78
C ARG A 271 -49.02 20.52 31.16
N PRO A 272 -49.27 20.14 32.42
CA PRO A 272 -50.61 19.74 32.82
C PRO A 272 -51.56 20.92 32.61
N TYR A 273 -52.75 20.64 32.08
CA TYR A 273 -53.83 21.63 32.04
C TYR A 273 -54.37 21.82 33.45
N GLU A 274 -53.78 22.75 34.18
CA GLU A 274 -54.22 23.12 35.53
C GLU A 274 -55.36 24.13 35.42
N GLY A 275 -56.47 23.90 36.13
CA GLY A 275 -57.55 24.90 36.24
C GLY A 275 -58.98 24.37 36.37
N LEU A 276 -59.27 23.13 35.94
CA LEU A 276 -60.58 22.51 36.21
C LEU A 276 -60.44 21.04 36.63
N PRO A 277 -60.99 20.66 37.80
CA PRO A 277 -61.05 19.26 38.18
C PRO A 277 -61.98 18.53 37.21
N ARG A 278 -61.45 17.50 36.54
CA ARG A 278 -62.25 16.63 35.65
C ARG A 278 -63.27 15.78 36.41
N VAL A 279 -63.02 15.57 37.70
CA VAL A 279 -63.86 14.77 38.60
C VAL A 279 -64.03 15.54 39.90
N LEU A 280 -65.27 15.83 40.26
CA LEU A 280 -65.63 16.28 41.60
C LEU A 280 -65.74 15.04 42.47
N ARG A 281 -64.88 14.92 43.48
CA ARG A 281 -65.00 13.85 44.47
C ARG A 281 -65.99 14.30 45.55
N PRO A 282 -67.00 13.48 45.89
CA PRO A 282 -67.88 13.78 47.01
C PRO A 282 -67.08 13.81 48.32
N SER A 283 -67.61 14.49 49.33
CA SER A 283 -66.95 14.53 50.65
C SER A 283 -66.84 13.11 51.21
N LEU A 284 -65.69 12.81 51.85
CA LEU A 284 -65.48 11.57 52.61
C LEU A 284 -65.96 11.70 54.07
N THR A 285 -66.40 12.90 54.43
CA THR A 285 -66.87 13.28 55.75
C THR A 285 -68.27 13.85 55.65
N THR A 286 -69.04 13.65 56.71
CA THR A 286 -70.32 14.33 56.93
C THR A 286 -70.11 15.84 57.08
N GLU A 287 -71.20 16.62 57.07
CA GLU A 287 -71.18 18.06 57.34
C GLU A 287 -70.55 18.41 58.71
N SER A 288 -70.65 17.49 59.67
CA SER A 288 -70.07 17.58 61.01
C SER A 288 -68.64 17.04 61.12
N GLY A 289 -68.04 16.56 60.02
CA GLY A 289 -66.65 16.12 59.98
C GLY A 289 -66.39 14.66 60.39
N TYR A 290 -67.44 13.82 60.51
CA TYR A 290 -67.26 12.39 60.82
C TYR A 290 -67.02 11.58 59.54
N ASN A 291 -66.09 10.63 59.58
CA ASN A 291 -65.86 9.70 58.47
C ASN A 291 -67.08 8.78 58.29
N TYR A 292 -67.56 8.59 57.06
CA TYR A 292 -68.69 7.69 56.79
C TYR A 292 -68.42 6.21 57.16
N SER A 293 -67.18 5.85 57.47
CA SER A 293 -66.76 4.48 57.82
C SER A 293 -67.11 4.05 59.24
N CYS A 294 -67.64 4.91 60.11
CA CYS A 294 -67.93 4.55 61.51
C CYS A 294 -69.36 4.06 61.78
N TYR A 295 -70.26 4.03 60.78
CA TYR A 295 -71.67 3.61 60.97
C TYR A 295 -72.11 2.36 60.21
N MET A 296 -71.21 1.67 59.50
CA MET A 296 -71.47 0.30 59.07
C MET A 296 -71.18 -0.65 60.25
N ALA A 297 -72.05 -0.58 61.27
CA ALA A 297 -72.20 -1.68 62.21
C ALA A 297 -72.51 -2.93 61.38
N LYS A 298 -71.70 -3.98 61.54
CA LYS A 298 -71.94 -5.30 60.96
C LYS A 298 -73.41 -5.68 61.19
N VAL A 299 -74.17 -5.82 60.11
CA VAL A 299 -75.40 -6.60 60.09
C VAL A 299 -75.01 -8.05 59.86
#